data_AF-A0A9X1DIP1-F1
#
_entry.id   AF-A0A9X1DIP1-F1
#
_cell.length_a   1.000
_cell.length_b   1.000
_cell.length_c   1.000
_cell.angle_alpha   90.00
_cell.angle_beta   90.00
_cell.angle_gamma   90.00
#
_symmetry.space_group_name_H-M   'P 1'
#
loop_
_entity.id
_entity.type
_entity.pdbx_description
1 polymer ?
#
loop_
_entity_poly.entity_id
_entity_poly.type
_entity_poly.pdbx_seq_one_letter_code
_entity_poly.pdbx_strand_id
1 'polypeptide(L)'
;MKKMSISLPYSIELQNHLTGKHLLAFEIPFSQEILTEPHKNGYVSETCGVQSGNGSYHCVRCGNKDQTLFYTFPCKICNQDCTYCRSCIMMGRVSECAKLYRWTGPGIQYTIPDNVMRWTGTLSAGQQNASDFVVEAVNGKDEFLVWAV
;
A
#
# COMPACT_ATOMS: atom_id res chain seq x y z
N MET A 1 34.05 12.78 -12.41
CA MET A 1 33.83 11.44 -11.79
C MET A 1 33.05 10.60 -12.79
N LYS A 2 33.59 9.47 -13.23
CA LYS A 2 32.99 8.60 -14.26
C LYS A 2 31.62 8.13 -13.79
N LYS A 3 30.57 8.37 -14.58
CA LYS A 3 29.24 7.75 -14.39
C LYS A 3 29.44 6.24 -14.54
N MET A 4 29.48 5.54 -13.42
CA MET A 4 29.47 4.09 -13.38
C MET A 4 28.07 3.67 -13.82
N SER A 5 27.94 3.11 -15.02
CA SER A 5 26.71 2.49 -15.49
C SER A 5 26.48 1.22 -14.68
N ILE A 6 25.90 1.36 -13.50
CA ILE A 6 25.46 0.25 -12.68
C ILE A 6 24.26 -0.35 -13.41
N SER A 7 24.46 -1.51 -14.04
CA SER A 7 23.34 -2.34 -14.47
C SER A 7 22.61 -2.76 -13.20
N LEU A 8 21.45 -2.18 -12.95
CA LEU A 8 20.62 -2.55 -11.81
C LEU A 8 20.20 -4.02 -11.99
N PRO A 9 20.25 -4.84 -10.93
CA PRO A 9 19.78 -6.22 -10.97
C PRO A 9 18.23 -6.33 -11.00
N TYR A 10 17.54 -5.22 -11.27
CA TYR A 10 16.09 -5.10 -11.30
C TYR A 10 15.65 -3.95 -12.23
N SER A 11 14.40 -4.01 -12.69
CA SER A 11 13.77 -2.95 -13.49
C SER A 11 13.38 -1.76 -12.61
N ILE A 12 13.66 -0.54 -13.09
CA ILE A 12 13.27 0.72 -12.45
C ILE A 12 11.75 0.89 -12.50
N GLU A 13 11.13 0.48 -13.61
CA GLU A 13 9.67 0.50 -13.79
C GLU A 13 8.98 -0.39 -12.75
N LEU A 14 9.51 -1.59 -12.52
CA LEU A 14 9.00 -2.50 -11.50
C LEU A 14 9.14 -1.92 -10.08
N GLN A 15 10.32 -1.36 -9.77
CA GLN A 15 10.56 -0.71 -8.48
C GLN A 15 9.56 0.43 -8.26
N ASN A 16 9.39 1.32 -9.24
CA ASN A 16 8.46 2.45 -9.15
C ASN A 16 7.00 1.99 -9.01
N HIS A 17 6.62 0.91 -9.69
CA HIS A 17 5.25 0.38 -9.61
C HIS A 17 4.95 -0.23 -8.24
N LEU A 18 5.90 -0.97 -7.65
CA LEU A 18 5.69 -1.69 -6.38
C LEU A 18 6.03 -0.88 -5.13
N THR A 19 6.84 0.19 -5.24
CA THR A 19 7.25 0.98 -4.08
C THR A 19 6.04 1.60 -3.39
N GLY A 20 5.93 1.35 -2.08
CA GLY A 20 4.84 1.87 -1.24
C GLY A 20 3.48 1.19 -1.46
N LYS A 21 3.41 0.10 -2.25
CA LYS A 21 2.15 -0.61 -2.54
C LYS A 21 2.18 -2.06 -2.02
N HIS A 22 0.99 -2.59 -1.78
CA HIS A 22 0.73 -4.02 -1.57
C HIS A 22 -0.30 -4.47 -2.61
N LEU A 23 0.17 -5.08 -3.68
CA LEU A 23 -0.63 -5.36 -4.88
C LEU A 23 -0.93 -6.85 -5.03
N LEU A 24 -2.12 -7.18 -5.49
CA LEU A 24 -2.49 -8.49 -6.00
C LEU A 24 -1.80 -8.74 -7.34
N ALA A 25 -1.62 -10.01 -7.71
CA ALA A 25 -0.94 -10.37 -8.95
C ALA A 25 -1.54 -9.69 -10.21
N PHE A 26 -2.87 -9.54 -10.27
CA PHE A 26 -3.53 -8.93 -11.43
C PHE A 26 -3.38 -7.40 -11.50
N GLU A 27 -2.95 -6.75 -10.41
CA GLU A 27 -2.69 -5.31 -10.35
C GLU A 27 -1.26 -4.96 -10.83
N ILE A 28 -0.48 -5.98 -11.19
CA ILE A 28 0.91 -5.87 -11.62
C ILE A 28 0.95 -6.08 -13.14
N PRO A 29 1.16 -5.02 -13.95
CA PRO A 29 1.15 -5.10 -15.40
C PRO A 29 2.49 -5.60 -15.97
N PHE A 30 3.16 -6.51 -15.26
CA PHE A 30 4.43 -7.12 -15.67
C PHE A 30 4.27 -8.63 -15.73
N SER A 31 5.03 -9.26 -16.62
CA SER A 31 5.02 -10.71 -16.74
C SER A 31 5.64 -11.37 -15.50
N GLN A 32 5.31 -12.65 -15.26
CA GLN A 32 5.82 -13.38 -14.10
C GLN A 32 7.36 -13.54 -14.15
N GLU A 33 7.93 -13.56 -15.36
CA GLU A 33 9.39 -13.63 -15.56
C GLU A 33 10.09 -12.39 -14.99
N ILE A 34 9.49 -11.21 -15.15
CA ILE A 34 10.00 -9.93 -14.62
C ILE A 34 9.96 -9.90 -13.09
N LEU A 35 9.01 -10.62 -12.47
CA LEU A 35 8.90 -10.73 -11.01
C LEU A 35 9.83 -11.80 -10.41
N THR A 36 10.17 -12.83 -11.18
CA THR A 36 10.87 -14.02 -10.69
C THR A 36 12.27 -13.71 -10.15
N GLU A 37 13.10 -13.01 -10.93
CA GLU A 37 14.47 -12.71 -10.52
C GLU A 37 14.54 -11.70 -9.36
N PRO A 38 13.80 -10.57 -9.37
CA PRO A 38 13.70 -9.68 -8.22
C PRO A 38 13.17 -10.37 -6.96
N HIS A 39 12.24 -11.32 -7.09
CA HIS A 39 11.75 -12.10 -5.96
C HIS A 39 12.85 -13.01 -5.38
N LYS A 40 13.58 -13.75 -6.22
CA LYS A 40 14.73 -14.57 -5.79
C LYS A 40 15.82 -13.74 -5.09
N ASN A 41 16.06 -12.53 -5.58
CA ASN A 41 17.05 -11.61 -5.02
C ASN A 41 16.53 -10.83 -3.79
N GLY A 42 15.29 -11.08 -3.33
CA GLY A 42 14.71 -10.45 -2.15
C GLY A 42 14.26 -9.01 -2.34
N TYR A 43 14.17 -8.52 -3.59
CA TYR A 43 13.68 -7.18 -3.91
C TYR A 43 12.17 -7.09 -4.00
N VAL A 44 11.50 -8.22 -4.19
CA VAL A 44 10.04 -8.34 -4.11
C VAL A 44 9.70 -9.41 -3.10
N SER A 45 8.85 -9.09 -2.13
CA SER A 45 8.33 -10.07 -1.18
C SER A 45 6.85 -10.32 -1.44
N GLU A 46 6.42 -11.57 -1.27
CA GLU A 46 5.01 -11.93 -1.23
C GLU A 46 4.52 -12.21 0.20
N THR A 47 3.25 -11.95 0.47
CA THR A 47 2.60 -12.30 1.74
C THR A 47 1.14 -12.68 1.48
N CYS A 48 0.59 -13.62 2.26
CA CYS A 48 -0.83 -13.96 2.16
C CYS A 48 -1.71 -12.75 2.51
N GLY A 49 -2.78 -12.54 1.75
CA GLY A 49 -3.61 -11.36 1.83
C GLY A 49 -4.44 -11.27 3.11
N VAL A 50 -4.98 -12.41 3.54
CA VAL A 50 -5.60 -12.59 4.86
C VAL A 50 -4.78 -13.60 5.63
N GLN A 51 -4.49 -13.29 6.89
CA GLN A 51 -3.83 -14.18 7.84
C GLN A 51 -4.84 -14.60 8.90
N SER A 52 -4.79 -15.87 9.28
CA SER A 52 -5.56 -16.43 10.39
C SER A 52 -4.62 -16.76 11.56
N GLY A 53 -5.03 -16.40 12.78
CA GLY A 53 -4.26 -16.64 14.00
C GLY A 53 -5.16 -16.55 15.22
N ASN A 54 -5.01 -17.49 16.15
CA ASN A 54 -5.81 -17.58 17.39
C ASN A 54 -7.35 -17.54 17.15
N GLY A 55 -7.81 -18.15 16.06
CA GLY A 55 -9.24 -18.16 15.69
C GLY A 55 -9.78 -16.85 15.15
N SER A 56 -8.91 -15.89 14.81
CA SER A 56 -9.29 -14.59 14.25
C SER A 56 -8.58 -14.32 12.92
N TYR A 57 -9.20 -13.50 12.08
CA TYR A 57 -8.67 -13.07 10.79
C TYR A 57 -8.13 -11.64 10.84
N HIS A 58 -7.08 -11.40 10.06
CA HIS A 58 -6.45 -10.10 9.88
C HIS A 58 -6.14 -9.90 8.38
N CYS A 59 -6.56 -8.76 7.82
CA CYS A 59 -6.24 -8.42 6.43
C CYS A 59 -4.92 -7.65 6.35
N VAL A 60 -3.92 -8.22 5.67
CA VAL A 60 -2.59 -7.62 5.50
C VAL A 60 -2.60 -6.38 4.61
N ARG A 61 -3.59 -6.24 3.71
CA ARG A 61 -3.69 -5.07 2.80
C ARG A 61 -4.24 -3.83 3.50
N CYS A 62 -5.41 -3.92 4.13
CA CYS A 62 -6.11 -2.78 4.72
C CYS A 62 -6.03 -2.70 6.25
N GLY A 63 -5.46 -3.72 6.91
CA GLY A 63 -5.37 -3.78 8.36
C GLY A 63 -6.70 -4.13 9.06
N ASN A 64 -7.77 -4.47 8.33
CA ASN A 64 -9.05 -4.85 8.94
C ASN A 64 -8.87 -6.01 9.93
N LYS A 65 -9.46 -5.86 11.11
CA LYS A 65 -9.55 -6.86 12.18
C LYS A 65 -10.98 -7.09 12.66
N ASP A 66 -11.96 -6.38 12.09
CA ASP A 66 -13.37 -6.64 12.38
C ASP A 66 -13.77 -7.98 11.73
N GLN A 67 -14.06 -8.96 12.59
CA GLN A 67 -14.39 -10.33 12.19
C GLN A 67 -15.67 -10.39 11.36
N THR A 68 -16.60 -9.45 11.54
CA THR A 68 -17.86 -9.38 10.78
C THR A 68 -17.64 -9.00 9.31
N LEU A 69 -16.49 -8.39 9.01
CA LEU A 69 -16.07 -8.01 7.66
C LEU A 69 -15.22 -9.10 6.97
N PHE A 70 -15.19 -10.32 7.50
CA PHE A 70 -14.63 -11.48 6.84
C PHE A 70 -15.71 -12.47 6.41
N TYR A 71 -15.46 -13.19 5.32
CA TYR A 71 -16.37 -14.22 4.84
C TYR A 71 -15.61 -15.39 4.22
N THR A 72 -16.00 -16.60 4.59
CA THR A 72 -15.41 -17.85 4.11
C THR A 72 -16.29 -18.45 3.00
N PHE A 73 -15.64 -18.91 1.93
CA PHE A 73 -16.32 -19.49 0.76
C PHE A 73 -15.50 -20.64 0.17
N PRO A 74 -16.14 -21.58 -0.54
CA PRO A 74 -15.42 -22.65 -1.23
C PRO A 74 -14.68 -22.07 -2.44
N CYS A 75 -13.38 -21.86 -2.28
CA CYS A 75 -12.58 -21.13 -3.26
C CYS A 75 -12.12 -22.04 -4.40
N LYS A 76 -12.37 -21.62 -5.65
CA LYS A 76 -11.93 -22.34 -6.86
C LYS A 76 -10.45 -22.16 -7.20
N ILE A 77 -9.76 -21.25 -6.52
CA ILE A 77 -8.32 -20.99 -6.75
C ILE A 77 -7.48 -21.98 -5.94
N CYS A 78 -7.74 -22.09 -4.63
CA CYS A 78 -7.02 -23.02 -3.76
C CYS A 78 -7.76 -24.34 -3.51
N ASN A 79 -9.00 -24.49 -3.99
CA ASN A 79 -9.86 -25.66 -3.77
C ASN A 79 -10.10 -25.99 -2.29
N GLN A 80 -10.11 -24.97 -1.42
CA GLN A 80 -10.38 -25.07 0.01
C GLN A 80 -11.38 -23.98 0.42
N ASP A 81 -11.94 -24.10 1.62
CA ASP A 81 -12.66 -22.99 2.25
C ASP A 81 -11.68 -21.86 2.54
N CYS A 82 -11.92 -20.71 1.92
CA CYS A 82 -11.02 -19.58 1.93
C CYS A 82 -11.75 -18.33 2.40
N THR A 83 -11.12 -17.60 3.30
CA THR A 83 -11.68 -16.39 3.87
C THR A 83 -11.17 -15.18 3.11
N TYR A 84 -12.04 -14.20 2.85
CA TYR A 84 -11.65 -12.92 2.28
C TYR A 84 -12.13 -11.73 3.10
N CYS A 85 -11.44 -10.60 2.94
CA CYS A 85 -11.77 -9.33 3.57
C CYS A 85 -12.79 -8.56 2.71
N ARG A 86 -13.97 -8.30 3.27
CA ARG A 86 -15.04 -7.51 2.62
C ARG A 86 -14.66 -6.03 2.50
N SER A 87 -13.85 -5.49 3.41
CA SER A 87 -13.38 -4.10 3.32
C SER A 87 -12.52 -3.83 2.09
N CYS A 88 -11.88 -4.85 1.51
CA CYS A 88 -11.08 -4.72 0.30
C CYS A 88 -11.86 -4.95 -1.00
N ILE A 89 -13.15 -5.34 -0.94
CA ILE A 89 -13.85 -5.90 -2.12
C ILE A 89 -13.84 -4.95 -3.32
N MET A 90 -13.97 -3.64 -3.09
CA MET A 90 -13.96 -2.61 -4.14
C MET A 90 -12.59 -2.40 -4.79
N MET A 91 -11.50 -2.73 -4.08
CA MET A 91 -10.12 -2.59 -4.57
C MET A 91 -9.54 -3.93 -5.05
N GLY A 92 -10.38 -4.96 -5.17
CA GLY A 92 -9.95 -6.32 -5.45
C GLY A 92 -10.02 -7.21 -4.21
N ARG A 93 -10.75 -8.32 -4.34
CA ARG A 93 -10.94 -9.30 -3.27
C ARG A 93 -9.60 -9.85 -2.77
N VAL A 94 -9.29 -9.56 -1.51
CA VAL A 94 -8.10 -10.07 -0.80
C VAL A 94 -8.51 -11.28 0.03
N SER A 95 -8.05 -12.46 -0.37
CA SER A 95 -8.33 -13.75 0.27
C SER A 95 -7.11 -14.32 0.99
N GLU A 96 -7.28 -15.35 1.82
CA GLU A 96 -6.17 -16.09 2.45
C GLU A 96 -5.21 -16.66 1.40
N CYS A 97 -5.75 -17.22 0.31
CA CYS A 97 -4.93 -17.78 -0.77
C CYS A 97 -4.37 -16.74 -1.75
N ALA A 98 -4.76 -15.48 -1.62
CA ALA A 98 -4.26 -14.42 -2.49
C ALA A 98 -2.89 -13.94 -2.00
N LYS A 99 -1.96 -13.71 -2.92
CA LYS A 99 -0.64 -13.14 -2.62
C LYS A 99 -0.67 -11.63 -2.84
N LEU A 100 -0.11 -10.91 -1.89
CA LEU A 100 0.20 -9.48 -1.98
C LEU A 100 1.71 -9.33 -2.20
N TYR A 101 2.07 -8.60 -3.23
CA TYR A 101 3.46 -8.30 -3.60
C TYR A 101 3.79 -6.87 -3.21
N ARG A 102 5.00 -6.69 -2.68
CA ARG A 102 5.55 -5.37 -2.35
C ARG A 102 7.04 -5.31 -2.66
N TRP A 103 7.54 -4.10 -2.86
CA TRP A 103 8.96 -3.85 -2.98
C TRP A 103 9.66 -3.92 -1.61
N THR A 104 10.73 -4.70 -1.53
CA THR A 104 11.63 -4.83 -0.36
C THR A 104 13.09 -4.56 -0.71
N GLY A 105 13.38 -4.20 -1.96
CA GLY A 105 14.71 -3.83 -2.40
C GLY A 105 15.12 -2.41 -1.97
N PRO A 106 16.22 -1.90 -2.55
CA PRO A 106 16.69 -0.54 -2.29
C PRO A 106 15.60 0.50 -2.51
N GLY A 107 15.56 1.56 -1.71
CA GLY A 107 14.62 2.66 -1.90
C GLY A 107 14.86 3.38 -3.24
N ILE A 108 13.81 4.00 -3.78
CA ILE A 108 13.94 4.88 -4.95
C ILE A 108 14.89 6.02 -4.58
N GLN A 109 15.94 6.20 -5.37
CA GLN A 109 16.84 7.33 -5.22
C GLN A 109 16.26 8.53 -5.96
N TYR A 110 15.91 9.56 -5.20
CA TYR A 110 15.54 10.87 -5.73
C TYR A 110 16.20 11.97 -4.91
N THR A 111 16.50 13.08 -5.55
CA THR A 111 17.02 14.26 -4.86
C THR A 111 15.88 14.91 -4.11
N ILE A 112 15.99 14.99 -2.79
CA ILE A 112 15.09 15.79 -1.96
C ILE A 112 15.47 17.26 -2.18
N PRO A 113 14.55 18.13 -2.65
CA PRO A 113 14.83 19.56 -2.76
C PRO A 113 15.11 20.19 -1.38
N ASP A 114 15.98 21.20 -1.33
CA ASP A 114 16.34 21.88 -0.07
C ASP A 114 15.14 22.53 0.66
N ASN A 115 14.07 22.85 -0.07
CA ASN A 115 12.88 23.52 0.44
C ASN A 115 11.62 22.65 0.35
N VAL A 116 11.67 21.42 0.90
CA VAL A 116 10.49 20.58 1.06
C VAL A 116 9.53 21.11 2.13
N MET A 117 8.23 20.93 1.94
CA MET A 117 7.16 21.35 2.86
C MET A 117 7.14 22.85 3.20
N ARG A 118 7.71 23.69 2.33
CA ARG A 118 7.75 25.14 2.50
C ARG A 118 6.69 25.81 1.62
N TRP A 119 5.42 25.60 1.94
CA TRP A 119 4.34 26.31 1.26
C TRP A 119 4.41 27.80 1.58
N THR A 120 4.61 28.63 0.56
CA THR A 120 4.73 30.10 0.68
C THR A 120 3.51 30.84 0.16
N GLY A 121 2.40 30.13 -0.06
CA GLY A 121 1.14 30.75 -0.48
C GLY A 121 0.47 31.53 0.64
N THR A 122 -0.62 32.20 0.30
CA THR A 122 -1.52 32.85 1.27
C THR A 122 -2.83 32.08 1.29
N LEU A 123 -3.32 31.74 2.49
CA LEU A 123 -4.58 31.01 2.61
C LEU A 123 -5.72 31.96 2.24
N SER A 124 -6.69 31.47 1.48
CA SER A 124 -7.96 32.18 1.35
C SER A 124 -8.62 32.29 2.72
N ALA A 125 -9.56 33.22 2.91
CA ALA A 125 -10.25 33.37 4.19
C ALA A 125 -10.90 32.05 4.68
N GLY A 126 -11.47 31.27 3.75
CA GLY A 126 -12.05 29.95 4.07
C GLY A 126 -10.99 28.91 4.45
N GLN A 127 -9.85 28.90 3.75
CA GLN A 127 -8.73 28.00 4.06
C GLN A 127 -8.07 28.35 5.40
N GLN A 128 -7.92 29.63 5.71
CA GLN A 128 -7.39 30.10 6.99
C GLN A 128 -8.29 29.66 8.13
N ASN A 129 -9.60 29.92 8.00
CA ASN A 129 -10.59 29.51 8.99
C ASN A 129 -10.57 27.99 9.23
N ALA A 130 -10.55 27.18 8.15
CA ALA A 130 -10.44 25.74 8.27
C ALA A 130 -9.11 25.31 8.92
N SER A 131 -7.99 25.96 8.58
CA SER A 131 -6.68 25.69 9.17
C SER A 131 -6.66 25.96 10.67
N ASP A 132 -7.21 27.10 11.10
CA ASP A 132 -7.26 27.49 12.51
C ASP A 132 -8.10 26.50 13.32
N PHE A 133 -9.28 26.10 12.82
CA PHE A 133 -10.10 25.07 13.45
C PHE A 133 -9.42 23.71 13.55
N VAL A 134 -8.65 23.29 12.52
CA VAL A 134 -7.87 22.04 12.60
C VAL A 134 -6.84 22.12 13.71
N VAL A 135 -6.13 23.25 13.85
CA VAL A 135 -5.14 23.44 14.92
C VAL A 135 -5.81 23.34 16.29
N GLU A 136 -6.96 23.99 16.48
CA GLU A 136 -7.73 23.91 17.72
C GLU A 136 -8.19 22.48 18.02
N ALA A 137 -8.78 21.79 17.04
CA ALA A 137 -9.27 20.42 17.22
C ALA A 137 -8.15 19.44 17.58
N VAL A 138 -6.97 19.56 16.96
CA VAL A 138 -5.81 18.72 17.30
C VAL A 138 -5.35 18.96 18.74
N ASN A 139 -5.30 20.23 19.18
CA ASN A 139 -4.93 20.58 20.55
C ASN A 139 -5.99 20.12 21.57
N GLY A 140 -7.27 20.20 21.21
CA GLY A 140 -8.41 19.75 22.02
C GLY A 140 -8.59 18.22 22.04
N LYS A 141 -7.98 17.50 21.08
CA LYS A 141 -8.24 16.08 20.77
C LYS A 141 -9.69 15.83 20.34
N ASP A 142 -10.25 16.78 19.62
CA ASP A 142 -11.60 16.73 19.07
C ASP A 142 -11.61 16.17 17.64
N GLU A 143 -12.77 15.68 17.22
CA GLU A 143 -13.00 15.27 15.82
C GLU A 143 -13.47 16.47 14.99
N PHE A 144 -12.79 16.74 13.87
CA PHE A 144 -13.14 17.83 12.96
C PHE A 144 -13.04 17.38 11.50
N LEU A 145 -14.09 17.66 10.71
CA LEU A 145 -14.14 17.33 9.28
C LEU A 145 -13.83 18.56 8.44
N VAL A 146 -12.70 18.52 7.73
CA VAL A 146 -12.38 19.49 6.67
C VAL A 146 -12.79 18.91 5.33
N TRP A 147 -13.64 19.64 4.60
CA TRP A 147 -13.97 19.32 3.22
C TRP A 147 -13.39 20.40 2.30
N ALA A 148 -12.41 20.01 1.48
CA ALA A 148 -11.90 20.83 0.40
C ALA A 148 -12.67 20.47 -0.89
N VAL A 149 -13.46 21.42 -1.42
CA VAL A 149 -14.08 21.40 -2.75
C VAL A 149 -13.30 22.25 -3.74
#